data_AF-A0A7C4EPU2-F1
#
_entry.id   AF-A0A7C4EPU2-F1
#
_cell.length_a   1.000
_cell.length_b   1.000
_cell.length_c   1.000
_cell.angle_alpha   90.00
_cell.angle_beta   90.00
_cell.angle_gamma   90.00
#
_symmetry.space_group_name_H-M   'P 1'
#
loop_
_entity.id
_entity.type
_entity.pdbx_description
1 polymer ?
#
loop_
_entity_poly.entity_id
_entity_poly.type
_entity_poly.pdbx_seq_one_letter_code
_entity_poly.pdbx_strand_id
1 'polypeptide(L)' 'SVFLYRPGDHSSISVLGNATIETSDTIRAEKWKEKWTAYWKQGPTDPNYALIKVVPKKIIYLDFPTHKQEILEL' A
#
# COMPACT_ATOMS: atom_id res chain seq x y z
N SER A 1 3.08 4.64 -7.73
CA SER A 1 2.15 3.51 -7.93
C SER A 1 2.46 2.42 -6.93
N VAL A 2 1.48 1.59 -6.57
CA VAL A 2 1.67 0.38 -5.77
C VAL A 2 1.43 -0.82 -6.67
N PHE A 3 2.37 -1.77 -6.68
CA PHE A 3 2.31 -2.96 -7.53
C PHE A 3 2.25 -4.22 -6.66
N LEU A 4 1.35 -5.12 -7.01
CA LEU A 4 1.25 -6.45 -6.40
C LEU A 4 1.22 -7.49 -7.51
N TYR A 5 2.14 -8.45 -7.46
CA TYR A 5 2.16 -9.62 -8.31
C TYR A 5 1.77 -10.86 -7.50
N ARG A 6 0.91 -11.70 -8.05
CA ARG A 6 0.53 -12.99 -7.47
C ARG A 6 1.11 -14.12 -8.33
N PRO A 7 2.14 -14.84 -7.82
CA PRO A 7 2.75 -15.93 -8.58
C PRO A 7 1.79 -17.10 -8.86
N GLY A 8 0.82 -17.37 -7.97
CA GLY A 8 -0.03 -18.56 -8.05
C GLY A 8 -0.96 -18.61 -9.27
N ASP A 9 -1.40 -17.46 -9.76
CA ASP A 9 -2.24 -17.34 -10.96
C ASP A 9 -1.61 -16.48 -12.06
N HIS A 10 -0.33 -16.09 -11.87
CA HIS A 10 0.37 -15.17 -12.76
C HIS A 10 -0.49 -13.95 -13.10
N SER A 11 -1.00 -13.27 -12.07
CA SER A 11 -1.74 -12.01 -12.23
C SER A 11 -1.05 -10.87 -11.48
N SER A 12 -1.37 -9.63 -11.85
CA SER A 12 -0.92 -8.45 -11.11
C SER A 12 -1.96 -7.36 -11.01
N ILE A 13 -1.78 -6.51 -10.01
CA ILE A 13 -2.52 -5.26 -9.83
C ILE A 13 -1.52 -4.11 -9.75
N SER A 14 -1.73 -3.07 -10.55
CA SER A 14 -1.07 -1.77 -10.44
C SER A 14 -2.08 -0.72 -10.00
N VAL A 15 -1.85 -0.12 -8.83
CA VAL A 15 -2.65 0.98 -8.30
C VAL A 15 -1.90 2.29 -8.52
N LEU A 16 -2.52 3.20 -9.28
CA LEU A 16 -2.04 4.55 -9.52
C LEU A 16 -2.93 5.52 -8.76
N GLY A 17 -2.32 6.57 -8.21
CA GLY A 17 -3.01 7.53 -7.37
C GLY A 17 -2.03 8.47 -6.68
N ASN A 18 -2.56 9.31 -5.81
CA ASN A 18 -1.76 10.25 -5.03
C ASN A 18 -1.31 9.59 -3.73
N ALA A 19 -0.10 9.91 -3.30
CA ALA A 19 0.44 9.47 -2.02
C ALA A 19 0.76 10.68 -1.15
N THR A 20 0.42 10.61 0.13
CA THR A 20 0.74 11.63 1.13
C THR A 20 1.31 10.97 2.37
N ILE A 21 2.18 11.68 3.10
CA ILE A 21 2.60 11.27 4.43
C ILE A 21 1.46 11.58 5.41
N GLU A 22 1.08 10.60 6.22
CA GLU A 22 0.12 10.79 7.30
C GLU A 22 0.82 11.32 8.55
N THR A 23 0.37 12.49 9.02
CA THR A 23 0.96 13.21 10.16
C THR A 23 0.09 13.12 11.41
N SER A 24 -1.10 12.51 11.35
CA SER A 24 -1.95 12.29 12.52
C SER A 24 -1.38 11.22 13.44
N ASP A 25 -1.04 11.60 14.67
CA ASP A 25 -0.59 10.65 15.69
C ASP A 25 -1.67 9.63 16.04
N THR A 26 -2.95 10.01 15.98
CA THR A 26 -4.08 9.10 16.19
C THR A 26 -4.09 7.98 15.15
N ILE A 27 -3.95 8.31 13.86
CA ILE A 27 -3.93 7.31 12.79
C ILE A 27 -2.64 6.47 12.86
N ARG A 28 -1.50 7.10 13.18
CA ARG A 28 -0.22 6.41 13.37
C ARG A 28 -0.31 5.35 14.47
N ALA A 29 -0.96 5.67 15.58
CA ALA A 29 -1.23 4.74 16.67
C ALA A 29 -2.25 3.65 16.28
N GLU A 30 -3.35 4.00 15.62
CA GLU A 30 -4.41 3.05 15.23
C GLU A 30 -3.89 1.97 14.25
N LYS A 31 -3.01 2.36 13.31
CA LYS A 31 -2.47 1.43 12.29
C LYS A 31 -1.21 0.71 12.73
N TRP A 32 -0.70 0.99 13.93
CA TRP A 32 0.48 0.33 14.47
C TRP A 32 0.27 -1.18 14.62
N LYS A 33 1.35 -1.94 14.45
CA LYS A 33 1.37 -3.38 14.72
C LYS A 33 2.55 -3.67 15.61
N GLU A 34 2.32 -4.38 16.72
CA GLU A 34 3.36 -4.66 17.71
C GLU A 34 4.62 -5.31 17.11
N LYS A 35 4.48 -6.14 16.08
CA LYS A 35 5.61 -6.74 15.36
C LYS A 35 6.55 -5.72 14.69
N TRP A 36 6.11 -4.49 14.46
CA TRP A 36 6.93 -3.42 13.87
C TRP A 36 7.92 -2.80 14.86
N THR A 37 7.82 -3.12 16.16
CA THR A 37 8.87 -2.82 17.16
C THR A 37 10.24 -3.43 16.80
N ALA A 38 10.27 -4.39 15.88
CA ALA A 38 11.51 -4.85 15.27
C ALA A 38 12.29 -3.71 14.58
N TYR A 39 11.58 -2.77 13.96
CA TYR A 39 12.15 -1.67 13.15
C TYR A 39 12.13 -0.33 13.89
N TRP A 40 11.05 0.00 14.59
CA TRP A 40 10.91 1.28 15.32
C TRP A 40 10.72 1.02 16.81
N LYS A 41 11.77 1.26 17.60
CA LYS A 41 11.83 0.87 19.01
C LYS A 41 10.92 1.70 19.90
N GLN A 42 10.59 2.93 19.50
CA GLN A 42 9.72 3.83 20.25
C GLN A 42 8.22 3.63 19.87
N GLY A 43 7.90 2.62 19.06
CA GLY A 43 6.53 2.30 18.72
C GLY A 43 5.88 3.35 17.79
N PRO A 44 4.57 3.63 17.92
CA PRO A 44 3.85 4.52 17.02
C PRO A 44 4.26 6.00 17.12
N THR A 45 5.00 6.39 18.16
CA THR A 45 5.49 7.75 18.35
C THR A 45 6.92 7.94 17.85
N ASP A 46 7.58 6.89 17.34
CA ASP A 46 8.95 6.97 16.82
C ASP A 46 9.03 8.05 15.71
N PRO A 47 9.95 9.02 15.78
CA PRO A 47 10.02 10.11 14.80
C PRO A 47 10.35 9.63 13.39
N ASN A 48 10.89 8.40 13.25
CA ASN A 48 11.21 7.79 11.96
C ASN A 48 10.11 6.83 11.47
N TYR A 49 9.03 6.64 12.24
CA TYR A 49 7.87 5.87 11.82
C TYR A 49 6.87 6.79 11.12
N ALA A 50 6.66 6.55 9.83
CA ALA A 50 5.69 7.27 9.01
C ALA A 50 4.73 6.29 8.33
N LEU A 51 3.50 6.74 8.11
CA LEU A 51 2.53 6.05 7.28
C LEU A 51 2.38 6.79 5.94
N ILE A 52 2.34 6.03 4.86
CA ILE A 52 2.07 6.55 3.52
C ILE A 52 0.62 6.21 3.20
N LYS A 53 -0.22 7.25 3.08
CA LYS A 53 -1.60 7.10 2.61
C LYS A 53 -1.60 7.18 1.09
N VAL A 54 -2.04 6.12 0.44
CA VAL A 54 -2.26 6.09 -1.01
C VAL A 54 -3.75 6.22 -1.28
N VAL A 55 -4.15 7.21 -2.07
CA VAL A 55 -5.53 7.39 -2.55
C VAL A 55 -5.59 6.95 -4.01
N PRO A 56 -6.15 5.77 -4.31
CA PRO A 56 -6.25 5.26 -5.66
C PRO A 56 -7.06 6.18 -6.57
N LYS A 57 -6.63 6.28 -7.83
CA LYS A 57 -7.32 6.95 -8.94
C LYS A 57 -7.55 6.02 -10.13
N LYS A 58 -6.63 5.06 -10.31
CA LYS A 58 -6.71 4.06 -11.36
C LYS A 58 -6.16 2.75 -10.84
N ILE A 59 -6.82 1.66 -11.16
CA ILE A 59 -6.37 0.29 -10.88
C ILE A 59 -6.29 -0.44 -12.21
N ILE A 60 -5.15 -1.05 -12.48
CA ILE A 60 -4.92 -1.88 -13.67
C ILE A 60 -4.72 -3.31 -13.18
N TYR A 61 -5.57 -4.21 -13.63
CA TYR A 61 -5.40 -5.65 -13.44
C TYR A 61 -4.86 -6.27 -14.72
N LEU A 62 -3.86 -7.14 -14.58
CA LEU A 62 -3.28 -7.92 -15.67
C LEU A 62 -3.34 -9.40 -15.31
N ASP A 63 -3.98 -10.19 -16.15
CA ASP A 63 -3.89 -11.65 -16.18
C ASP A 63 -2.90 -12.02 -17.30
N PHE A 64 -1.68 -12.40 -16.90
CA PHE A 64 -0.62 -12.73 -17.85
C PHE A 64 -0.94 -13.98 -18.67
N PRO A 65 -1.46 -15.09 -18.10
CA PRO A 65 -1.84 -16.27 -18.87
C PRO A 65 -2.78 -15.98 -20.03
N THR A 66 -3.83 -15.19 -19.80
CA THR A 66 -4.83 -14.89 -20.82
C THR A 66 -4.56 -13.61 -21.60
N HIS A 67 -3.47 -12.90 -21.28
CA HIS A 67 -3.14 -11.57 -21.81
C HIS A 67 -4.29 -10.57 -21.67
N LYS A 68 -5.12 -10.77 -20.64
CA LYS A 68 -6.28 -9.91 -20.37
C LYS A 68 -5.87 -8.75 -19.47
N GLN A 69 -6.31 -7.56 -19.86
CA GLN A 69 -6.16 -6.35 -19.06
C GLN A 69 -7.53 -5.77 -18.71
N GLU A 70 -7.67 -5.33 -17.46
CA GLU A 70 -8.85 -4.61 -16.99
C GLU A 70 -8.41 -3.32 -16.29
N ILE A 71 -9.15 -2.24 -16.52
CA ILE A 71 -8.89 -0.91 -15.94
C ILE A 71 -10.13 -0.46 -15.17
N LEU A 72 -9.91 0.00 -13.94
CA LEU A 72 -10.90 0.68 -13.12
C LEU A 72 -10.41 2.10 -12.82
N GLU A 73 -11.22 3.10 -13.17
CA GLU A 73 -11.03 4.52 -12.81
C GLU A 73 -11.91 4.86 -11.59
N LEU A 74 -11.43 5.73 -10.68
CA LEU A 74 -12.04 6.02 -9.37
C LEU A 74 -12.26 7.52 -9.08
#